data_AF-E1F476-F1
#
_entry.id   AF-E1F476-F1
#
_cell.length_a   1.000
_cell.length_b   1.000
_cell.length_c   1.000
_cell.angle_alpha   90.00
_cell.angle_beta   90.00
_cell.angle_gamma   90.00
#
_symmetry.space_group_name_H-M   'P 1'
#
loop_
_entity.id
_entity.type
_entity.pdbx_description
1 polymer ?
#
loop_
_entity_poly.entity_id
_entity_poly.type
_entity_poly.pdbx_seq_one_letter_code
_entity_poly.pdbx_strand_id
1 'polypeptide(L)'
;MAKRVLFAIESVMSLGGVHVLTQVDTGAVTSSLNARNVFVAKKNMGSMPLCVSFTMVSRFEGKEREYEFSNVPGRYYKQNEIMVAIPAVLCDLTPIPYEIQLYTKLRNRTSSVYDLSIGLDVFSQLQTRYKVRPFLQVTNSAGQISVPKY
;
A
#
# COMPACT_ATOMS: atom_id res chain seq x y z
N MET A 1 -12.19 23.62 -5.93
CA MET A 1 -10.75 23.36 -6.20
C MET A 1 -10.32 22.14 -5.41
N ALA A 2 -9.64 21.16 -6.02
CA ALA A 2 -9.10 20.00 -5.30
C ALA A 2 -7.88 20.42 -4.46
N LYS A 3 -7.81 19.98 -3.19
CA LYS A 3 -6.69 20.31 -2.30
C LYS A 3 -5.43 19.60 -2.81
N ARG A 4 -4.34 20.33 -3.03
CA ARG A 4 -3.04 19.74 -3.37
C ARG A 4 -2.39 19.19 -2.10
N VAL A 5 -1.86 17.97 -2.14
CA VAL A 5 -1.17 17.34 -1.01
C VAL A 5 0.15 16.74 -1.49
N LEU A 6 1.23 17.07 -0.81
CA LEU A 6 2.54 16.46 -1.07
C LEU A 6 2.57 15.03 -0.52
N PHE A 7 3.15 14.15 -1.31
CA PHE A 7 3.24 12.72 -1.08
C PHE A 7 4.71 12.32 -1.06
N ALA A 8 5.21 11.87 0.09
CA ALA A 8 6.56 11.34 0.17
C ALA A 8 6.72 10.12 -0.76
N ILE A 9 7.87 10.00 -1.42
CA ILE A 9 8.18 8.85 -2.27
C ILE A 9 8.38 7.61 -1.41
N GLU A 10 8.96 7.77 -0.22
CA GLU A 10 9.23 6.69 0.71
C GLU A 10 8.84 7.15 2.10
N SER A 11 8.14 6.30 2.83
CA SER A 11 7.76 6.56 4.21
C SER A 11 7.18 5.31 4.87
N VAL A 12 6.41 5.50 5.93
CA VAL A 12 5.70 4.46 6.65
C VAL A 12 4.26 4.36 6.13
N MET A 13 3.59 3.24 6.35
CA MET A 13 2.14 3.15 6.25
C MET A 13 1.65 2.24 7.37
N SER A 14 0.45 2.47 7.90
CA SER A 14 -0.19 1.50 8.80
C SER A 14 -1.12 0.58 8.00
N LEU A 15 -0.90 -0.73 8.04
CA LEU A 15 -1.70 -1.76 7.39
C LEU A 15 -2.38 -2.62 8.44
N GLY A 16 -3.68 -2.49 8.61
CA GLY A 16 -4.42 -3.20 9.65
C GLY A 16 -3.82 -3.03 11.06
N GLY A 17 -3.24 -1.87 11.36
CA GLY A 17 -2.58 -1.57 12.64
C GLY A 17 -1.08 -1.88 12.68
N VAL A 18 -0.48 -2.43 11.61
CA VAL A 18 0.96 -2.72 11.53
C VAL A 18 1.68 -1.64 10.72
N HIS A 19 2.71 -1.02 11.28
CA HIS A 19 3.55 -0.08 10.54
C HIS A 19 4.51 -0.81 9.61
N VAL A 20 4.63 -0.34 8.36
CA VAL A 20 5.45 -0.96 7.31
C VAL A 20 6.22 0.06 6.51
N LEU A 21 7.40 -0.33 6.01
CA LEU A 21 8.19 0.51 5.10
C LEU A 21 7.59 0.46 3.70
N THR A 22 7.36 1.64 3.15
CA THR A 22 6.59 1.82 1.92
C THR A 22 7.35 2.70 0.92
N GLN A 23 7.32 2.30 -0.34
CA GLN A 23 7.73 3.14 -1.47
C GLN A 23 6.52 3.45 -2.38
N VAL A 24 6.55 4.59 -3.06
CA VAL A 24 5.64 4.96 -4.13
C VAL A 24 6.28 4.61 -5.46
N ASP A 25 5.65 3.68 -6.19
CA ASP A 25 6.06 3.24 -7.51
C ASP A 25 5.09 3.78 -8.57
N THR A 26 5.48 4.88 -9.20
CA THR A 26 4.67 5.53 -10.25
C THR A 26 4.59 4.71 -11.55
N GLY A 27 5.48 3.73 -11.73
CA GLY A 27 5.40 2.78 -12.84
C GLY A 27 4.37 1.68 -12.61
N ALA A 28 3.93 1.48 -11.36
CA ALA A 28 2.93 0.48 -11.01
C ALA A 28 1.52 1.06 -11.00
N VAL A 29 0.62 0.46 -11.78
CA VAL A 29 -0.82 0.76 -11.71
C VAL A 29 -1.43 0.29 -10.38
N THR A 30 -0.92 -0.81 -9.83
CA THR A 30 -1.49 -1.46 -8.64
C THR A 30 -0.44 -1.76 -7.61
N SER A 31 -0.78 -1.47 -6.36
CA SER A 31 0.04 -1.73 -5.20
C SER A 31 0.40 -3.23 -5.04
N SER A 32 1.56 -3.51 -4.43
CA SER A 32 1.99 -4.87 -4.13
C SER A 32 2.65 -4.98 -2.77
N LEU A 33 2.27 -6.00 -2.01
CA LEU A 33 2.70 -6.25 -0.66
C LEU A 33 3.59 -7.50 -0.59
N ASN A 34 4.69 -7.39 0.14
CA ASN A 34 5.53 -8.54 0.44
C ASN A 34 4.83 -9.47 1.45
N ALA A 35 4.52 -10.68 1.02
CA ALA A 35 3.80 -11.66 1.82
C ALA A 35 4.20 -13.09 1.46
N ARG A 36 4.11 -13.98 2.46
CA ARG A 36 4.35 -15.42 2.35
C ARG A 36 3.22 -16.20 3.02
N ASN A 37 3.28 -17.53 2.92
CA ASN A 37 2.30 -18.44 3.52
C ASN A 37 0.85 -18.07 3.15
N VAL A 38 0.62 -17.69 1.89
CA VAL A 38 -0.69 -17.25 1.42
C VAL A 38 -1.64 -18.45 1.34
N PHE A 39 -2.70 -18.40 2.14
CA PHE A 39 -3.79 -19.35 2.14
C PHE A 39 -5.06 -18.68 1.60
N VAL A 40 -5.77 -19.37 0.71
CA VAL A 40 -7.00 -18.86 0.09
C VAL A 40 -8.13 -19.86 0.27
N ALA A 41 -9.19 -19.43 0.95
CA ALA A 41 -10.45 -20.12 1.02
C ALA A 41 -11.50 -19.41 0.16
N LYS A 42 -12.24 -20.16 -0.66
CA LYS A 42 -13.40 -19.62 -1.38
C LYS A 42 -14.59 -19.51 -0.42
N LYS A 43 -15.30 -18.39 -0.47
CA LYS A 43 -16.59 -18.14 0.16
C LYS A 43 -17.68 -18.09 -0.91
N ASN A 44 -18.84 -18.64 -0.58
CA ASN A 44 -19.98 -18.74 -1.51
C ASN A 44 -20.83 -17.45 -1.62
N MET A 45 -20.37 -16.29 -1.11
CA MET A 45 -21.19 -15.07 -1.12
C MET A 45 -20.35 -13.79 -1.34
N GLY A 46 -20.80 -12.90 -2.23
CA GLY A 46 -20.34 -11.51 -2.37
C GLY A 46 -19.35 -11.20 -3.52
N SER A 47 -19.07 -9.91 -3.72
CA SER A 47 -18.17 -9.38 -4.78
C SER A 47 -16.68 -9.59 -4.49
N MET A 48 -16.32 -9.93 -3.26
CA MET A 48 -14.98 -10.40 -2.86
C MET A 48 -15.11 -11.83 -2.32
N PRO A 49 -15.17 -12.84 -3.21
CA PRO A 49 -15.55 -14.19 -2.82
C PRO A 49 -14.42 -14.96 -2.13
N LEU A 50 -13.24 -14.36 -1.90
CA LEU A 50 -12.13 -15.05 -1.25
C LEU A 50 -11.90 -14.54 0.17
N CYS A 51 -11.61 -15.48 1.06
CA CYS A 51 -11.04 -15.24 2.38
C CYS A 51 -9.56 -15.60 2.31
N VAL A 52 -8.68 -14.62 2.49
CA VAL A 52 -7.24 -14.80 2.34
C VAL A 52 -6.57 -14.62 3.69
N SER A 53 -5.70 -15.55 4.05
CA SER A 53 -4.79 -15.42 5.18
C SER A 53 -3.36 -15.42 4.67
N PHE A 54 -2.48 -14.62 5.25
CA PHE A 54 -1.08 -14.54 4.83
C PHE A 54 -0.19 -14.01 5.95
N THR A 55 1.10 -14.27 5.83
CA THR A 55 2.13 -13.72 6.73
C THR A 55 2.89 -12.60 6.04
N MET A 56 2.95 -11.45 6.68
CA MET A 56 3.80 -10.32 6.32
C MET A 56 5.07 -10.34 7.17
N VAL A 57 6.17 -9.82 6.62
CA VAL A 57 7.32 -9.37 7.40
C VAL A 57 7.32 -7.85 7.35
N SER A 58 7.23 -7.19 8.51
CA SER A 58 7.47 -5.74 8.61
C SER A 58 8.92 -5.54 9.03
N ARG A 59 9.57 -4.54 8.42
CA ARG A 59 10.94 -4.13 8.73
C ARG A 59 11.00 -2.76 9.41
N PHE A 60 9.87 -2.32 9.95
CA PHE A 60 9.77 -1.05 10.66
C PHE A 60 10.64 -1.06 11.93
N GLU A 61 11.19 0.11 12.30
CA GLU A 61 12.16 0.26 13.41
C GLU A 61 13.46 -0.56 13.27
N GLY A 62 13.78 -1.03 12.06
CA GLY A 62 14.97 -1.84 11.81
C GLY A 62 14.89 -3.25 12.39
N LYS A 63 13.71 -3.69 12.85
CA LYS A 63 13.47 -5.05 13.34
C LYS A 63 12.55 -5.78 12.38
N GLU A 64 12.97 -6.97 11.95
CA GLU A 64 12.08 -7.85 11.19
C GLU A 64 11.10 -8.55 12.14
N ARG A 65 9.80 -8.39 11.88
CA ARG A 65 8.76 -9.09 12.63
C ARG A 65 7.68 -9.62 11.72
N GLU A 66 7.24 -10.85 12.01
CA GLU A 66 6.17 -11.52 11.29
C GLU A 66 4.80 -11.12 11.83
N TYR A 67 3.85 -10.89 10.93
CA TYR A 67 2.46 -10.56 11.25
C TYR A 67 1.52 -11.42 10.42
N GLU A 68 0.58 -12.08 11.10
CA GLU A 68 -0.45 -12.87 10.45
C GLU A 68 -1.70 -12.03 10.22
N PHE A 69 -2.13 -12.01 8.96
CA PHE A 69 -3.42 -11.46 8.58
C PHE A 69 -4.35 -12.61 8.29
N SER A 70 -5.53 -12.60 8.91
CA SER A 70 -6.53 -13.64 8.74
C SER A 70 -7.84 -13.09 8.23
N ASN A 71 -8.52 -13.89 7.42
CA ASN A 71 -9.85 -13.57 6.88
C ASN A 71 -9.93 -12.25 6.10
N VAL A 72 -8.86 -11.88 5.40
CA VAL A 72 -8.81 -10.66 4.60
C VAL A 72 -9.62 -10.86 3.31
N PRO A 73 -10.51 -9.92 2.95
CA PRO A 73 -11.24 -9.98 1.69
C PRO A 73 -10.28 -9.99 0.48
N GLY A 74 -10.52 -10.91 -0.45
CA GLY A 74 -9.69 -11.03 -1.64
C GLY A 74 -10.46 -11.38 -2.91
N ARG A 75 -9.75 -11.25 -4.03
CA ARG A 75 -10.19 -11.67 -5.37
C ARG A 75 -8.99 -12.16 -6.19
N TYR A 76 -9.25 -13.02 -7.16
CA TYR A 76 -8.23 -13.37 -8.16
C TYR A 76 -7.89 -12.14 -9.00
N TYR A 77 -6.62 -12.02 -9.36
CA TYR A 77 -6.09 -11.00 -10.24
C TYR A 77 -5.14 -11.65 -11.24
N LYS A 78 -5.45 -11.57 -12.54
CA LYS A 78 -4.72 -12.32 -13.59
C LYS A 78 -4.60 -13.82 -13.26
N GLN A 79 -3.83 -14.56 -14.05
CA GLN A 79 -3.59 -15.98 -13.78
C GLN A 79 -2.71 -16.12 -12.53
N ASN A 80 -3.27 -16.74 -11.48
CA ASN A 80 -2.60 -17.12 -10.23
C ASN A 80 -2.11 -15.99 -9.29
N GLU A 81 -2.40 -14.70 -9.54
CA GLU A 81 -2.18 -13.67 -8.51
C GLU A 81 -3.46 -13.45 -7.69
N ILE A 82 -3.30 -13.09 -6.43
CA ILE A 82 -4.39 -12.75 -5.52
C ILE A 82 -4.22 -11.30 -5.10
N MET A 83 -5.32 -10.57 -5.18
CA MET A 83 -5.42 -9.21 -4.67
C MET A 83 -6.27 -9.24 -3.40
N VAL A 84 -5.75 -8.63 -2.34
CA VAL A 84 -6.46 -8.47 -1.07
C VAL A 84 -6.80 -7.01 -0.84
N ALA A 85 -7.85 -6.78 -0.06
CA ALA A 85 -8.27 -5.46 0.37
C ALA A 85 -7.95 -5.31 1.87
N ILE A 86 -6.98 -4.47 2.21
CA ILE A 86 -6.52 -4.24 3.60
C ILE A 86 -6.83 -2.80 4.00
N PRO A 87 -7.48 -2.54 5.15
CA PRO A 87 -7.60 -1.18 5.69
C PRO A 87 -6.23 -0.59 5.97
N ALA A 88 -6.00 0.64 5.55
CA ALA A 88 -4.69 1.24 5.64
C ALA A 88 -4.72 2.74 5.91
N VAL A 89 -3.69 3.24 6.58
CA VAL A 89 -3.52 4.66 6.90
C VAL A 89 -2.19 5.14 6.32
N LEU A 90 -2.26 6.19 5.51
CA LEU A 90 -1.11 6.84 4.85
C LEU A 90 -0.30 7.70 5.83
N CYS A 91 0.17 7.10 6.94
CA CYS A 91 1.03 7.72 7.94
C CYS A 91 2.30 8.27 7.29
N ASP A 92 2.72 9.50 7.57
CA ASP A 92 3.99 10.09 7.13
C ASP A 92 4.25 10.15 5.61
N LEU A 93 3.41 9.53 4.78
CA LEU A 93 3.35 9.74 3.33
C LEU A 93 2.71 11.08 3.00
N THR A 94 1.88 11.60 3.90
CA THR A 94 1.15 12.85 3.73
C THR A 94 1.14 13.66 5.02
N PRO A 95 1.01 15.00 4.95
CA PRO A 95 0.91 15.87 6.13
C PRO A 95 -0.39 15.67 6.93
N ILE A 96 -1.39 14.96 6.38
CA ILE A 96 -2.67 14.67 7.02
C ILE A 96 -2.96 13.19 6.76
N PRO A 97 -3.17 12.35 7.79
CA PRO A 97 -3.43 10.93 7.57
C PRO A 97 -4.73 10.72 6.79
N TYR A 98 -4.68 9.81 5.81
CA TYR A 98 -5.85 9.37 5.05
C TYR A 98 -6.06 7.88 5.22
N GLU A 99 -7.29 7.51 5.55
CA GLU A 99 -7.73 6.11 5.63
C GLU A 99 -8.18 5.61 4.26
N ILE A 100 -7.59 4.53 3.78
CA ILE A 100 -7.92 3.96 2.48
C ILE A 100 -8.18 2.47 2.60
N GLN A 101 -8.87 1.92 1.61
CA GLN A 101 -8.87 0.48 1.39
C GLN A 101 -7.76 0.18 0.39
N LEU A 102 -6.65 -0.38 0.87
CA LEU A 102 -5.53 -0.73 0.02
C LEU A 102 -5.82 -2.02 -0.73
N TYR A 103 -5.89 -1.94 -2.06
CA TYR A 103 -6.00 -3.10 -2.94
C TYR A 103 -4.60 -3.53 -3.37
N THR A 104 -4.08 -4.59 -2.76
CA THR A 104 -2.68 -4.97 -2.96
C THR A 104 -2.55 -6.41 -3.42
N LYS A 105 -1.63 -6.63 -4.37
CA LYS A 105 -1.23 -7.98 -4.78
C LYS A 105 -0.30 -8.56 -3.73
N LEU A 106 -0.57 -9.78 -3.30
CA LEU A 106 0.37 -10.52 -2.45
C LEU A 106 1.50 -11.08 -3.31
N ARG A 107 2.75 -10.80 -2.94
CA ARG A 107 3.94 -11.32 -3.63
C ARG A 107 4.98 -11.76 -2.62
N ASN A 108 5.58 -12.92 -2.82
CA ASN A 108 6.75 -13.33 -2.05
C ASN A 108 8.00 -12.74 -2.71
N ARG A 109 8.60 -11.72 -2.09
CA ARG A 109 9.83 -11.08 -2.58
C ARG A 109 10.93 -11.18 -1.51
N THR A 110 11.86 -12.09 -1.74
CA THR A 110 13.02 -12.30 -0.87
C THR A 110 14.02 -11.15 -0.88
N SER A 111 14.06 -10.33 -1.95
CA SER A 111 15.05 -9.24 -2.13
C SER A 111 14.49 -7.82 -2.05
N SER A 112 13.22 -7.64 -1.69
CA SER A 112 12.62 -6.30 -1.63
C SER A 112 13.03 -5.57 -0.33
N VAL A 113 13.51 -4.33 -0.44
CA VAL A 113 13.82 -3.47 0.71
C VAL A 113 12.53 -2.97 1.39
N TYR A 114 11.54 -2.60 0.59
CA TYR A 114 10.23 -2.13 1.09
C TYR A 114 9.26 -3.30 1.24
N ASP A 115 8.41 -3.19 2.27
CA ASP A 115 7.37 -4.16 2.58
C ASP A 115 6.16 -3.94 1.65
N LEU A 116 5.91 -2.69 1.29
CA LEU A 116 4.83 -2.26 0.40
C LEU A 116 5.34 -1.37 -0.73
N SER A 117 4.88 -1.64 -1.95
CA SER A 117 4.98 -0.73 -3.09
C SER A 117 3.60 -0.19 -3.41
N ILE A 118 3.39 1.12 -3.28
CA ILE A 118 2.14 1.82 -3.62
C ILE A 118 2.11 2.13 -5.11
N GLY A 119 1.01 1.75 -5.77
CA GLY A 119 0.74 2.11 -7.15
C GLY A 119 -0.16 3.34 -7.30
N LEU A 120 -0.44 3.70 -8.55
CA LEU A 120 -1.34 4.82 -8.90
C LEU A 120 -2.79 4.60 -8.47
N ASP A 121 -3.19 3.37 -8.14
CA ASP A 121 -4.52 3.06 -7.62
C ASP A 121 -4.83 3.81 -6.31
N VAL A 122 -3.84 4.00 -5.45
CA VAL A 122 -3.98 4.79 -4.21
C VAL A 122 -4.21 6.27 -4.53
N PHE A 123 -3.51 6.80 -5.54
CA PHE A 123 -3.61 8.20 -5.96
C PHE A 123 -5.02 8.49 -6.49
N SER A 124 -5.55 7.55 -7.28
CA SER A 124 -6.93 7.60 -7.78
C SER A 124 -7.96 7.56 -6.64
N GLN A 125 -7.75 6.71 -5.63
CA GLN A 125 -8.62 6.67 -4.45
C GLN A 125 -8.63 8.00 -3.69
N LEU A 126 -7.47 8.63 -3.50
CA LEU A 126 -7.39 9.94 -2.83
C LEU A 126 -8.12 11.04 -3.61
N GLN A 127 -7.98 11.03 -4.93
CA GLN A 127 -8.67 11.99 -5.79
C GLN A 127 -10.18 11.81 -5.78
N THR A 128 -10.64 10.57 -5.85
CA THR A 128 -12.07 10.24 -5.91
C THR A 128 -12.77 10.38 -4.56
N ARG A 129 -12.17 9.87 -3.47
CA ARG A 129 -12.77 9.83 -2.14
C ARG A 129 -12.58 11.13 -1.36
N TYR A 130 -11.39 11.74 -1.44
CA TYR A 130 -11.02 12.89 -0.62
C TYR A 130 -10.93 14.20 -1.41
N LYS A 131 -11.13 14.18 -2.73
CA LYS A 131 -10.97 15.35 -3.62
C LYS A 131 -9.57 15.99 -3.47
N VAL A 132 -8.58 15.14 -3.23
CA VAL A 132 -7.17 15.53 -3.06
C VAL A 132 -6.41 15.23 -4.35
N ARG A 133 -5.58 16.18 -4.79
CA ARG A 133 -4.63 15.94 -5.87
C ARG A 133 -3.25 15.64 -5.26
N PRO A 134 -2.80 14.38 -5.25
CA PRO A 134 -1.48 14.02 -4.73
C PRO A 134 -0.37 14.51 -5.69
N PHE A 135 0.69 15.06 -5.11
CA PHE A 135 1.91 15.48 -5.80
C PHE A 135 3.10 14.80 -5.14
N LEU A 136 3.94 14.14 -5.92
CA LEU A 136 5.13 13.51 -5.35
C LEU A 136 6.11 14.56 -4.88
N GLN A 137 6.63 14.32 -3.68
CA GLN A 137 7.71 15.08 -3.12
C GLN A 137 9.00 14.65 -3.81
N VAL A 138 9.53 15.49 -4.70
CA VAL A 138 10.83 15.27 -5.32
C VAL A 138 11.88 15.92 -4.45
N THR A 139 12.89 15.17 -4.01
CA THR A 139 14.04 15.71 -3.30
C THR A 139 15.22 15.88 -4.25
N ASN A 140 15.99 16.96 -4.08
CA ASN A 140 17.28 17.09 -4.76
C ASN A 140 18.33 16.16 -4.13
N SER A 141 19.55 16.15 -4.70
CA SER A 141 20.67 15.35 -4.19
C SER A 141 21.12 15.70 -2.76
N ALA A 142 20.70 16.85 -2.22
CA ALA A 142 20.94 17.27 -0.84
C ALA A 142 19.78 16.90 0.11
N GLY A 143 18.79 16.12 -0.35
CA GLY A 143 17.62 15.74 0.44
C GLY A 143 16.60 16.87 0.64
N GLN A 144 16.77 18.02 0.01
CA GLN A 144 15.84 19.13 0.13
C GLN A 144 14.63 18.91 -0.78
N ILE A 145 13.44 19.19 -0.24
CA ILE A 145 12.19 19.10 -0.99
C ILE A 145 12.18 20.17 -2.08
N SER A 146 12.30 19.73 -3.33
CA SER A 146 11.97 20.57 -4.47
C SER A 146 10.45 20.59 -4.61
N VAL A 147 9.82 21.67 -4.14
CA VAL A 147 8.41 21.92 -4.45
C VAL A 147 8.36 22.40 -5.90
N PRO A 148 7.72 21.66 -6.83
CA PRO A 148 7.59 22.14 -8.19
C PRO A 148 6.75 23.43 -8.16
N LYS A 149 7.34 24.56 -8.56
CA LYS A 149 6.62 25.82 -8.72
C LYS A 149 5.73 25.69 -9.97
N TYR A 150 4.47 25.31 -9.78
CA TYR A 150 3.42 25.36 -10.81
C TYR A 150 2.22 26.19 -10.36
#